data_AF-A0A8J5QP30-F1
#
_entry.id   AF-A0A8J5QP30-F1
#
_cell.length_a   1.000
_cell.length_b   1.000
_cell.length_c   1.000
_cell.angle_alpha   90.00
_cell.angle_beta   90.00
_cell.angle_gamma   90.00
#
_symmetry.space_group_name_H-M   'P 1'
#
loop_
_entity.id
_entity.type
_entity.pdbx_description
1 polymer ?
#
loop_
_entity_poly.entity_id
_entity_poly.type
_entity_poly.pdbx_seq_one_letter_code
_entity_poly.pdbx_strand_id
1 'polypeptide(L)'
;MADLVVAEGYADVGYEYINIDDCWMEKNRASNGNVVPDRKRFPYGLKSLSDYIHMKGLKFGIYGDYGNYTCAGYPGILGYMKNDAASFASWNVDYVKLDGCYADPSDMDQGYPEFGVHLNQTGRPMIYSCSWPVYQIYAGIKHKGIEIWARPITPVHQIYYSYAIAFLNRRTDGTPSDVSVTLKELGLQYPKGYRVEDLYEDVNYGILTPETKIKVKVNPSGVVILRCNVEREQFFARSHLVSPFLPLNPVFNVRDNTFE
;
A
#
# COMPACT_ATOMS: atom_id res chain seq x y z
N MET A 1 17.40 -17.33 -6.85
CA MET A 1 17.17 -15.98 -6.28
C MET A 1 17.03 -16.01 -4.77
N ALA A 2 16.05 -16.71 -4.18
CA ALA A 2 15.90 -16.75 -2.71
C ALA A 2 17.20 -17.08 -1.95
N ASP A 3 17.96 -18.09 -2.41
CA ASP A 3 19.26 -18.43 -1.80
C ASP A 3 20.29 -17.30 -1.90
N LEU A 4 20.37 -16.60 -3.04
CA LEU A 4 21.31 -15.49 -3.25
C LEU A 4 20.92 -14.27 -2.41
N VAL A 5 19.62 -13.95 -2.31
CA VAL A 5 19.13 -12.84 -1.49
C VAL A 5 19.53 -13.00 -0.02
N VAL A 6 19.56 -14.24 0.48
CA VAL A 6 20.08 -14.52 1.83
C VAL A 6 21.61 -14.55 1.85
N ALA A 7 22.24 -15.36 1.00
CA ALA A 7 23.68 -15.63 1.06
C ALA A 7 24.55 -14.40 0.77
N GLU A 8 24.05 -13.45 -0.02
CA GLU A 8 24.76 -12.24 -0.41
C GLU A 8 24.36 -11.01 0.44
N GLY A 9 23.58 -11.20 1.51
CA GLY A 9 23.29 -10.15 2.50
C GLY A 9 22.21 -9.14 2.09
N TYR A 10 21.48 -9.37 1.00
CA TYR A 10 20.35 -8.50 0.61
C TYR A 10 19.23 -8.52 1.67
N ALA A 11 18.96 -9.70 2.23
CA ALA A 11 17.99 -9.85 3.31
C ALA A 11 18.39 -9.03 4.55
N ASP A 12 19.69 -8.99 4.89
CA ASP A 12 20.21 -8.27 6.06
C ASP A 12 20.03 -6.75 5.96
N VAL A 13 19.89 -6.22 4.74
CA VAL A 13 19.65 -4.79 4.47
C VAL A 13 18.19 -4.50 4.08
N GLY A 14 17.28 -5.47 4.26
CA GLY A 14 15.83 -5.28 4.18
C GLY A 14 15.15 -5.71 2.88
N TYR A 15 15.86 -6.35 1.94
CA TYR A 15 15.21 -6.95 0.78
C TYR A 15 14.56 -8.28 1.16
N GLU A 16 13.26 -8.25 1.44
CA GLU A 16 12.53 -9.41 1.99
C GLU A 16 11.56 -10.08 1.02
N TYR A 17 11.22 -9.48 -0.14
CA TYR A 17 10.23 -10.01 -1.07
C TYR A 17 10.86 -10.65 -2.31
N ILE A 18 10.44 -11.88 -2.62
CA ILE A 18 10.72 -12.58 -3.90
C ILE A 18 9.40 -12.66 -4.68
N ASN A 19 9.28 -11.85 -5.72
CA ASN A 19 8.05 -11.74 -6.50
C ASN A 19 8.23 -12.39 -7.87
N ILE A 20 7.32 -13.30 -8.23
CA ILE A 20 7.17 -13.74 -9.62
C ILE A 20 6.24 -12.77 -10.35
N ASP A 21 6.56 -12.48 -11.61
CA ASP A 21 5.75 -11.63 -12.49
C ASP A 21 4.94 -12.52 -13.47
N ASP A 22 4.50 -11.97 -14.61
CA ASP A 22 3.68 -12.67 -15.60
C ASP A 22 4.31 -14.00 -16.09
N CYS A 23 3.51 -14.79 -16.80
CA CYS A 23 3.88 -16.06 -17.42
C CYS A 23 4.11 -17.22 -16.45
N TRP A 24 3.71 -17.18 -15.18
CA TRP A 24 3.91 -18.30 -14.25
C TRP A 24 2.86 -19.43 -14.40
N MET A 25 1.70 -19.11 -14.98
CA MET A 25 0.54 -19.99 -15.07
C MET A 25 0.61 -20.95 -16.28
N GLU A 26 -0.21 -21.99 -16.25
CA GLU A 26 -0.69 -22.69 -17.44
C GLU A 26 -1.54 -21.74 -18.31
N LYS A 27 -1.66 -22.05 -19.62
CA LYS A 27 -2.53 -21.28 -20.53
C LYS A 27 -4.02 -21.46 -20.27
N ASN A 28 -4.40 -22.53 -19.56
CA ASN A 28 -5.78 -22.84 -19.22
C ASN A 28 -5.94 -22.98 -17.71
N ARG A 29 -7.05 -22.47 -17.18
CA ARG A 29 -7.50 -22.73 -15.81
C ARG A 29 -7.82 -24.22 -15.62
N ALA A 30 -7.79 -24.69 -14.39
CA ALA A 30 -8.32 -26.00 -14.04
C ALA A 30 -9.84 -26.06 -14.26
N SER A 31 -10.42 -27.26 -14.30
CA SER A 31 -11.86 -27.47 -14.50
C SER A 31 -12.74 -26.83 -13.41
N ASN A 32 -12.18 -26.54 -12.24
CA ASN A 32 -12.84 -25.84 -11.14
C ASN A 32 -12.69 -24.29 -11.21
N GLY A 33 -12.11 -23.77 -12.30
CA GLY A 33 -11.89 -22.34 -12.52
C GLY A 33 -10.63 -21.78 -11.87
N ASN A 34 -9.83 -22.57 -11.14
CA ASN A 34 -8.64 -22.05 -10.49
C ASN A 34 -7.48 -21.85 -11.47
N VAL A 35 -6.68 -20.81 -11.23
CA VAL A 35 -5.35 -20.67 -11.83
C VAL A 35 -4.44 -21.82 -11.40
N VAL A 36 -3.60 -22.27 -12.32
CA VAL A 36 -2.68 -23.38 -12.08
C VAL A 36 -1.29 -22.94 -12.53
N PRO A 37 -0.25 -23.11 -11.70
CA PRO A 37 1.11 -22.86 -12.16
C PRO A 37 1.49 -23.88 -13.23
N ASP A 38 2.33 -23.45 -14.17
CA ASP A 38 2.87 -24.33 -15.20
C ASP A 38 3.57 -25.54 -14.57
N ARG A 39 3.04 -26.74 -14.86
CA ARG A 39 3.48 -27.96 -14.18
C ARG A 39 4.89 -28.39 -14.57
N LYS A 40 5.40 -27.93 -15.70
CA LYS A 40 6.77 -28.24 -16.14
C LYS A 40 7.77 -27.31 -15.47
N ARG A 41 7.45 -26.03 -15.32
CA ARG A 41 8.33 -25.01 -14.71
C ARG A 41 8.22 -24.96 -13.19
N PHE A 42 7.04 -25.29 -12.65
CA PHE A 42 6.76 -25.37 -11.22
C PHE A 42 6.24 -26.77 -10.85
N PRO A 43 7.05 -27.83 -11.00
CA PRO A 43 6.62 -29.22 -10.79
C PRO A 43 6.17 -29.52 -9.35
N TYR A 44 6.62 -28.72 -8.38
CA TYR A 44 6.22 -28.82 -6.97
C TYR A 44 5.10 -27.84 -6.58
N GLY A 45 4.61 -27.04 -7.53
CA GLY A 45 3.58 -26.02 -7.31
C GLY A 45 4.06 -24.81 -6.51
N LEU A 46 3.21 -23.77 -6.46
CA LEU A 46 3.56 -22.51 -5.80
C LEU A 46 3.54 -22.57 -4.28
N LYS A 47 2.72 -23.44 -3.67
CA LYS A 47 2.76 -23.59 -2.22
C LYS A 47 4.13 -24.08 -1.76
N SER A 48 4.71 -25.08 -2.44
CA SER A 48 6.04 -25.58 -2.11
C SER A 48 7.12 -24.51 -2.30
N LEU A 49 7.02 -23.69 -3.35
CA LEU A 49 7.92 -22.56 -3.57
C LEU A 49 7.80 -21.51 -2.47
N SER A 50 6.57 -21.16 -2.10
CA SER A 50 6.26 -20.22 -1.03
C SER A 50 6.81 -20.69 0.32
N ASP A 51 6.53 -21.95 0.70
CA ASP A 51 7.04 -22.56 1.93
C ASP A 51 8.59 -22.54 1.96
N TYR A 52 9.26 -22.78 0.82
CA TYR A 52 10.72 -22.67 0.70
C TYR A 52 11.23 -21.24 0.92
N ILE A 53 10.56 -20.24 0.33
CA ILE A 53 10.90 -18.82 0.50
C ILE A 53 10.72 -18.40 1.97
N HIS A 54 9.63 -18.83 2.63
CA HIS A 54 9.41 -18.56 4.06
C HIS A 54 10.45 -19.23 4.96
N MET A 55 10.88 -20.46 4.64
CA MET A 55 11.95 -21.14 5.38
C MET A 55 13.28 -20.35 5.36
N LYS A 56 13.48 -19.52 4.33
CA LYS A 56 14.63 -18.62 4.21
C LYS A 56 14.44 -17.27 4.93
N GLY A 57 13.32 -17.07 5.62
CA GLY A 57 12.98 -15.79 6.26
C GLY A 57 12.53 -14.70 5.28
N LEU A 58 12.25 -15.05 4.02
CA LEU A 58 11.77 -14.16 2.97
C LEU A 58 10.26 -14.28 2.79
N LYS A 59 9.67 -13.42 1.96
CA LYS A 59 8.24 -13.34 1.64
C LYS A 59 8.01 -13.57 0.15
N PHE A 60 6.91 -14.23 -0.20
CA PHE A 60 6.60 -14.62 -1.58
C PHE A 60 5.54 -13.71 -2.21
N GLY A 61 5.83 -13.18 -3.40
CA GLY A 61 4.88 -12.41 -4.18
C GLY A 61 4.47 -13.07 -5.48
N ILE A 62 3.22 -12.83 -5.88
CA ILE A 62 2.61 -13.36 -7.10
C ILE A 62 2.06 -12.24 -7.99
N TYR A 63 1.82 -12.59 -9.25
CA TYR A 63 1.24 -11.74 -10.26
C TYR A 63 -0.14 -12.23 -10.68
N GLY A 64 -1.08 -11.29 -10.84
CA GLY A 64 -2.33 -11.47 -11.56
C GLY A 64 -2.60 -10.27 -12.48
N ASP A 65 -3.66 -10.35 -13.26
CA ASP A 65 -4.13 -9.27 -14.13
C ASP A 65 -5.64 -9.11 -13.96
N TYR A 66 -6.11 -7.87 -13.76
CA TYR A 66 -7.51 -7.53 -13.60
C TYR A 66 -8.35 -8.07 -14.77
N GLY A 67 -7.86 -7.96 -16.02
CA GLY A 67 -8.64 -8.22 -17.23
C GLY A 67 -8.91 -9.68 -17.55
N ASN A 68 -9.33 -9.94 -18.80
CA ASN A 68 -9.62 -11.30 -19.27
C ASN A 68 -8.35 -12.16 -19.43
N TYR A 69 -7.23 -11.50 -19.72
CA TYR A 69 -5.92 -12.12 -19.88
C TYR A 69 -4.84 -11.25 -19.25
N THR A 70 -3.74 -11.87 -18.85
CA THR A 70 -2.51 -11.16 -18.53
C THR A 70 -1.91 -10.51 -19.78
N CYS A 71 -1.00 -9.56 -19.62
CA CYS A 71 -0.32 -8.92 -20.74
C CYS A 71 0.35 -9.91 -21.71
N ALA A 72 0.84 -11.06 -21.23
CA ALA A 72 1.38 -12.16 -22.05
C ALA A 72 0.34 -13.21 -22.49
N GLY A 73 -0.95 -12.94 -22.34
CA GLY A 73 -2.04 -13.79 -22.79
C GLY A 73 -2.24 -15.06 -21.95
N TYR A 74 -1.99 -15.00 -20.63
CA TYR A 74 -2.38 -16.05 -19.68
C TYR A 74 -3.73 -15.71 -19.05
N PRO A 75 -4.42 -16.61 -18.33
CA PRO A 75 -5.72 -16.30 -17.73
C PRO A 75 -5.67 -15.09 -16.77
N GLY A 76 -6.51 -14.08 -17.01
CA GLY A 76 -6.73 -12.95 -16.08
C GLY A 76 -7.88 -13.21 -15.11
N ILE A 77 -8.10 -12.33 -14.13
CA ILE A 77 -8.97 -12.60 -12.96
C ILE A 77 -10.45 -12.26 -13.17
N LEU A 78 -10.85 -11.59 -14.26
CA LEU A 78 -12.28 -11.29 -14.50
C LEU A 78 -13.12 -12.56 -14.44
N GLY A 79 -14.17 -12.54 -13.61
CA GLY A 79 -15.04 -13.70 -13.35
C GLY A 79 -14.49 -14.74 -12.37
N TYR A 80 -13.25 -14.61 -11.91
CA TYR A 80 -12.57 -15.56 -11.01
C TYR A 80 -11.91 -14.91 -9.78
N MET A 81 -12.13 -13.61 -9.55
CA MET A 81 -11.50 -12.82 -8.48
C MET A 81 -11.49 -13.51 -7.11
N LYS A 82 -12.64 -14.01 -6.65
CA LYS A 82 -12.76 -14.72 -5.37
C LYS A 82 -11.96 -16.02 -5.36
N ASN A 83 -11.99 -16.79 -6.45
CA ASN A 83 -11.26 -18.06 -6.57
C ASN A 83 -9.75 -17.84 -6.58
N ASP A 84 -9.29 -16.81 -7.28
CA ASP A 84 -7.87 -16.49 -7.41
C ASP A 84 -7.32 -15.93 -6.09
N ALA A 85 -8.06 -15.04 -5.42
CA ALA A 85 -7.70 -14.58 -4.07
C ALA A 85 -7.57 -15.75 -3.08
N ALA A 86 -8.53 -16.70 -3.10
CA ALA A 86 -8.47 -17.89 -2.26
C ALA A 86 -7.28 -18.80 -2.62
N SER A 87 -6.97 -18.95 -3.91
CA SER A 87 -5.81 -19.71 -4.37
C SER A 87 -4.50 -19.10 -3.86
N PHE A 88 -4.33 -17.78 -3.99
CA PHE A 88 -3.15 -17.05 -3.51
C PHE A 88 -2.97 -17.21 -1.99
N ALA A 89 -4.04 -17.06 -1.22
CA ALA A 89 -4.00 -17.26 0.23
C ALA A 89 -3.63 -18.71 0.59
N SER A 90 -4.18 -19.71 -0.12
CA SER A 90 -3.89 -21.14 0.11
C SER A 90 -2.43 -21.52 -0.18
N TRP A 91 -1.74 -20.75 -1.03
CA TRP A 91 -0.32 -20.91 -1.34
C TRP A 91 0.58 -20.05 -0.46
N ASN A 92 0.05 -19.44 0.59
CA ASN A 92 0.78 -18.58 1.50
C ASN A 92 1.43 -17.35 0.80
N VAL A 93 0.79 -16.75 -0.20
CA VAL A 93 1.31 -15.53 -0.84
C VAL A 93 1.29 -14.33 0.12
N ASP A 94 2.32 -13.48 0.10
CA ASP A 94 2.46 -12.28 0.95
C ASP A 94 2.33 -10.96 0.17
N TYR A 95 2.42 -11.01 -1.16
CA TYR A 95 2.37 -9.86 -2.05
C TYR A 95 1.64 -10.22 -3.34
N VAL A 96 0.74 -9.37 -3.81
CA VAL A 96 0.02 -9.53 -5.07
C VAL A 96 0.21 -8.28 -5.90
N LYS A 97 0.87 -8.41 -7.06
CA LYS A 97 0.80 -7.41 -8.13
C LYS A 97 -0.44 -7.72 -8.97
N LEU A 98 -1.29 -6.72 -9.19
CA LEU A 98 -2.40 -6.81 -10.12
C LEU A 98 -2.20 -5.82 -11.27
N ASP A 99 -1.99 -6.36 -12.46
CA ASP A 99 -1.94 -5.60 -13.72
C ASP A 99 -3.34 -5.40 -14.31
N GLY A 100 -3.43 -4.77 -15.48
CA GLY A 100 -4.72 -4.37 -16.07
C GLY A 100 -4.82 -4.51 -17.59
N CYS A 101 -4.03 -5.41 -18.20
CA CYS A 101 -4.15 -5.67 -19.62
C CYS A 101 -5.51 -6.33 -19.94
N TYR A 102 -6.00 -6.17 -21.17
CA TYR A 102 -7.26 -6.80 -21.61
C TYR A 102 -8.49 -6.50 -20.73
N ALA A 103 -8.50 -5.33 -20.07
CA ALA A 103 -9.63 -4.78 -19.32
C ALA A 103 -10.05 -3.42 -19.90
N ASP A 104 -11.29 -3.01 -19.66
CA ASP A 104 -11.70 -1.62 -19.86
C ASP A 104 -11.15 -0.77 -18.70
N PRO A 105 -10.33 0.27 -18.98
CA PRO A 105 -9.80 1.15 -17.94
C PRO A 105 -10.88 1.84 -17.10
N SER A 106 -12.10 2.02 -17.61
CA SER A 106 -13.21 2.63 -16.86
C SER A 106 -13.80 1.71 -15.78
N ASP A 107 -13.63 0.40 -15.90
CA ASP A 107 -14.11 -0.57 -14.89
C ASP A 107 -13.17 -0.69 -13.68
N MET A 108 -11.94 -0.19 -13.81
CA MET A 108 -10.89 -0.37 -12.80
C MET A 108 -11.19 0.33 -11.47
N ASP A 109 -11.98 1.42 -11.49
CA ASP A 109 -12.44 2.15 -10.29
C ASP A 109 -13.25 1.27 -9.33
N GLN A 110 -13.92 0.25 -9.86
CA GLN A 110 -14.69 -0.73 -9.07
C GLN A 110 -13.92 -2.03 -8.91
N GLY A 111 -13.33 -2.52 -9.99
CA GLY A 111 -12.73 -3.86 -10.02
C GLY A 111 -11.48 -4.02 -9.15
N TYR A 112 -10.60 -3.02 -9.10
CA TYR A 112 -9.40 -3.09 -8.25
C TYR A 112 -9.76 -3.08 -6.75
N PRO A 113 -10.65 -2.19 -6.26
CA PRO A 113 -11.17 -2.28 -4.90
C PRO A 113 -11.90 -3.60 -4.60
N GLU A 114 -12.71 -4.11 -5.52
CA GLU A 114 -13.43 -5.40 -5.35
C GLU A 114 -12.45 -6.55 -5.13
N PHE A 115 -11.39 -6.65 -5.94
CA PHE A 115 -10.37 -7.66 -5.72
C PHE A 115 -9.64 -7.48 -4.38
N GLY A 116 -9.39 -6.24 -3.97
CA GLY A 116 -8.86 -5.92 -2.64
C GLY A 116 -9.75 -6.43 -1.49
N VAL A 117 -11.07 -6.33 -1.64
CA VAL A 117 -12.03 -6.91 -0.69
C VAL A 117 -11.90 -8.44 -0.64
N HIS A 118 -11.79 -9.10 -1.79
CA HIS A 118 -11.61 -10.55 -1.84
C HIS A 118 -10.29 -11.00 -1.20
N LEU A 119 -9.19 -10.29 -1.42
CA LEU A 119 -7.92 -10.55 -0.73
C LEU A 119 -8.07 -10.43 0.78
N ASN A 120 -8.72 -9.36 1.26
CA ASN A 120 -8.96 -9.15 2.69
C ASN A 120 -9.84 -10.26 3.31
N GLN A 121 -10.87 -10.72 2.60
CA GLN A 121 -11.76 -11.80 3.04
C GLN A 121 -11.07 -13.15 3.25
N THR A 122 -9.88 -13.36 2.66
CA THR A 122 -9.11 -14.58 2.89
C THR A 122 -8.54 -14.68 4.31
N GLY A 123 -8.45 -13.55 5.02
CA GLY A 123 -7.82 -13.47 6.34
C GLY A 123 -6.29 -13.56 6.32
N ARG A 124 -5.66 -13.71 5.15
CA ARG A 124 -4.20 -13.67 5.00
C ARG A 124 -3.76 -12.24 4.64
N PRO A 125 -2.90 -11.59 5.43
CA PRO A 125 -2.31 -10.31 5.06
C PRO A 125 -1.47 -10.44 3.79
N MET A 126 -1.82 -9.67 2.77
CA MET A 126 -1.12 -9.61 1.49
C MET A 126 -0.92 -8.14 1.10
N ILE A 127 0.32 -7.75 0.77
CA ILE A 127 0.56 -6.45 0.12
C ILE A 127 -0.15 -6.47 -1.23
N TYR A 128 -0.91 -5.43 -1.53
CA TYR A 128 -1.64 -5.30 -2.79
C TYR A 128 -1.08 -4.14 -3.61
N SER A 129 -0.41 -4.49 -4.70
CA SER A 129 0.26 -3.58 -5.62
C SER A 129 -0.57 -3.42 -6.88
N CYS A 130 -1.18 -2.25 -7.04
CA CYS A 130 -2.13 -1.97 -8.11
C CYS A 130 -1.47 -1.20 -9.26
N SER A 131 -1.53 -1.75 -10.47
CA SER A 131 -1.14 -1.00 -11.69
C SER A 131 -2.23 -0.05 -12.18
N TRP A 132 -3.46 -0.11 -11.64
CA TRP A 132 -4.65 0.64 -12.09
C TRP A 132 -4.38 2.05 -12.62
N PRO A 133 -3.71 2.96 -11.88
CA PRO A 133 -3.52 4.34 -12.36
C PRO A 133 -2.81 4.42 -13.72
N VAL A 134 -1.87 3.52 -14.02
CA VAL A 134 -1.10 3.58 -15.27
C VAL A 134 -1.99 3.37 -16.50
N TYR A 135 -2.95 2.45 -16.40
CA TYR A 135 -3.86 2.12 -17.50
C TYR A 135 -4.86 3.23 -17.77
N GLN A 136 -5.39 3.87 -16.72
CA GLN A 136 -6.27 5.02 -16.88
C GLN A 136 -5.55 6.23 -17.45
N ILE A 137 -4.32 6.50 -17.01
CA ILE A 137 -3.47 7.57 -17.57
C ILE A 137 -3.26 7.34 -19.07
N TYR A 138 -2.89 6.12 -19.49
CA TYR A 138 -2.69 5.82 -20.90
C TYR A 138 -3.98 5.82 -21.74
N ALA A 139 -5.12 5.54 -21.11
CA ALA A 139 -6.43 5.69 -21.74
C ALA A 139 -6.91 7.15 -21.83
N GLY A 140 -6.14 8.12 -21.31
CA GLY A 140 -6.53 9.52 -21.27
C GLY A 140 -7.61 9.83 -20.22
N ILE A 141 -7.90 8.89 -19.33
CA ILE A 141 -8.80 9.10 -18.18
C ILE A 141 -8.04 9.97 -17.18
N LYS A 142 -8.41 11.25 -17.12
CA LYS A 142 -7.89 12.18 -16.13
C LYS A 142 -8.84 12.17 -14.94
N HIS A 143 -8.34 11.84 -13.75
CA HIS A 143 -9.05 12.15 -12.52
C HIS A 143 -9.21 13.67 -12.43
N LYS A 144 -10.41 14.16 -12.71
CA LYS A 144 -10.76 15.57 -12.59
C LYS A 144 -11.29 15.79 -11.17
N GLY A 145 -10.73 16.77 -10.46
CA GLY A 145 -11.23 17.17 -9.14
C GLY A 145 -10.16 17.16 -8.06
N ILE A 146 -10.57 16.82 -6.84
CA ILE A 146 -9.70 16.76 -5.67
C ILE A 146 -9.39 15.31 -5.33
N GLU A 147 -8.11 14.99 -5.21
CA GLU A 147 -7.62 13.76 -4.59
C GLU A 147 -7.29 14.03 -3.13
N ILE A 148 -7.60 13.07 -2.26
CA ILE A 148 -7.24 13.14 -0.83
C ILE A 148 -6.45 11.89 -0.49
N TRP A 149 -5.24 12.09 0.01
CA TRP A 149 -4.31 11.03 0.38
C TRP A 149 -4.05 11.11 1.88
N ALA A 150 -4.12 9.98 2.59
CA ALA A 150 -3.76 9.89 4.01
C ALA A 150 -2.69 8.82 4.19
N ARG A 151 -1.58 9.18 4.82
CA ARG A 151 -0.45 8.28 5.09
C ARG A 151 -0.18 8.23 6.59
N PRO A 152 -0.13 7.03 7.20
CA PRO A 152 0.32 6.88 8.58
C PRO A 152 1.76 7.39 8.77
N ILE A 153 2.00 8.14 9.84
CA ILE A 153 3.30 8.69 10.26
C ILE A 153 3.50 8.51 11.77
N THR A 154 4.71 8.79 12.24
CA THR A 154 5.03 8.89 13.66
C THR A 154 4.72 10.31 14.20
N PRO A 155 4.40 10.46 15.50
CA PRO A 155 4.37 9.44 16.53
C PRO A 155 3.16 8.50 16.47
N VAL A 156 3.33 7.26 16.94
CA VAL A 156 2.23 6.32 17.17
C VAL A 156 1.87 6.35 18.67
N HIS A 157 0.60 6.09 19.00
CA HIS A 157 0.14 5.91 20.37
C HIS A 157 -0.76 4.67 20.46
N GLN A 158 -0.32 3.67 21.21
CA GLN A 158 -0.93 2.34 21.24
C GLN A 158 -1.02 1.76 19.81
N ILE A 159 -2.23 1.51 19.32
CA ILE A 159 -2.51 1.02 17.97
C ILE A 159 -2.82 2.15 16.97
N TYR A 160 -2.84 3.41 17.42
CA TYR A 160 -3.27 4.55 16.62
C TYR A 160 -2.07 5.31 16.07
N TYR A 161 -2.04 5.47 14.75
CA TYR A 161 -1.02 6.23 14.04
C TYR A 161 -1.34 7.72 14.02
N SER A 162 -0.31 8.56 13.92
CA SER A 162 -0.46 9.92 13.40
C SER A 162 -0.57 9.86 11.87
N TYR A 163 -1.01 10.93 11.21
CA TYR A 163 -1.21 10.93 9.76
C TYR A 163 -0.65 12.19 9.10
N ALA A 164 -0.09 12.04 7.91
CA ALA A 164 0.08 13.12 6.95
C ALA A 164 -1.06 13.02 5.93
N ILE A 165 -1.77 14.11 5.69
CA ILE A 165 -2.91 14.17 4.78
C ILE A 165 -2.61 15.19 3.68
N ALA A 166 -2.80 14.83 2.42
CA ALA A 166 -2.63 15.74 1.29
C ALA A 166 -3.93 15.85 0.49
N PHE A 167 -4.41 17.08 0.30
CA PHE A 167 -5.52 17.40 -0.59
C PHE A 167 -4.93 18.03 -1.85
N LEU A 168 -5.05 17.34 -2.98
CA LEU A 168 -4.46 17.74 -4.26
C LEU A 168 -5.56 18.10 -5.25
N ASN A 169 -5.52 19.33 -5.77
CA ASN A 169 -6.43 19.74 -6.82
C ASN A 169 -5.83 19.50 -8.20
N ARG A 170 -6.33 18.50 -8.92
CA ARG A 170 -5.90 18.16 -10.27
C ARG A 170 -6.48 19.08 -11.34
N ARG A 171 -7.41 19.98 -10.99
CA ARG A 171 -7.92 20.99 -11.92
C ARG A 171 -6.84 22.02 -12.22
N THR A 172 -6.83 22.52 -13.45
CA THR A 172 -5.94 23.60 -13.89
C THR A 172 -6.70 24.89 -14.20
N ASP A 173 -7.99 24.94 -13.86
CA ASP A 173 -8.93 26.00 -14.22
C ASP A 173 -9.91 26.33 -13.07
N GLY A 174 -10.56 27.48 -13.18
CA GLY A 174 -11.60 27.93 -12.25
C GLY A 174 -11.08 28.47 -10.92
N THR A 175 -11.94 28.45 -9.90
CA THR A 175 -11.67 28.96 -8.55
C THR A 175 -11.21 27.83 -7.61
N PRO A 176 -10.68 28.16 -6.41
CA PRO A 176 -10.34 27.17 -5.40
C PRO A 176 -11.54 26.28 -5.09
N SER A 177 -11.28 24.99 -4.85
CA SER A 177 -12.32 24.01 -4.51
C SER A 177 -12.39 23.82 -3.00
N ASP A 178 -13.59 23.94 -2.44
CA ASP A 178 -13.87 23.64 -1.04
C ASP A 178 -14.02 22.13 -0.84
N VAL A 179 -13.20 21.54 0.02
CA VAL A 179 -13.34 20.15 0.45
C VAL A 179 -13.74 20.11 1.91
N SER A 180 -14.76 19.30 2.22
CA SER A 180 -15.26 19.11 3.58
C SER A 180 -15.40 17.62 3.86
N VAL A 181 -14.53 17.09 4.71
CA VAL A 181 -14.48 15.66 5.07
C VAL A 181 -14.29 15.51 6.57
N THR A 182 -14.82 14.45 7.16
CA THR A 182 -14.54 14.08 8.55
C THR A 182 -13.20 13.37 8.66
N LEU A 183 -12.54 13.47 9.82
CA LEU A 183 -11.31 12.71 10.06
C LEU A 183 -11.56 11.19 9.96
N LYS A 184 -12.73 10.71 10.38
CA LYS A 184 -13.14 9.31 10.26
C LYS A 184 -13.21 8.83 8.81
N GLU A 185 -13.75 9.64 7.90
CA GLU A 185 -13.76 9.34 6.45
C GLU A 185 -12.35 9.24 5.86
N LEU A 186 -11.36 9.90 6.47
CA LEU A 186 -9.94 9.82 6.11
C LEU A 186 -9.20 8.67 6.81
N GLY A 187 -9.91 7.83 7.58
CA GLY A 187 -9.34 6.70 8.29
C GLY A 187 -8.74 7.02 9.67
N LEU A 188 -8.87 8.26 10.15
CA LEU A 188 -8.42 8.68 11.47
C LEU A 188 -9.48 8.35 12.52
N GLN A 189 -9.20 7.38 13.38
CA GLN A 189 -10.21 6.77 14.28
C GLN A 189 -9.90 6.92 15.77
N TYR A 190 -8.83 7.62 16.16
CA TYR A 190 -8.49 7.76 17.57
C TYR A 190 -9.52 8.60 18.34
N PRO A 191 -10.19 8.05 19.38
CA PRO A 191 -11.33 8.73 20.02
C PRO A 191 -11.01 10.06 20.70
N LYS A 192 -9.78 10.27 21.21
CA LYS A 192 -9.40 11.54 21.85
C LYS A 192 -8.99 12.62 20.84
N GLY A 193 -8.95 12.27 19.55
CA GLY A 193 -8.68 13.21 18.47
C GLY A 193 -7.21 13.43 18.16
N TYR A 194 -6.99 14.30 17.19
CA TYR A 194 -5.70 14.58 16.58
C TYR A 194 -5.44 16.07 16.61
N ARG A 195 -4.21 16.45 16.95
CA ARG A 195 -3.72 17.81 16.75
C ARG A 195 -3.42 18.01 15.27
N VAL A 196 -4.19 18.88 14.62
CA VAL A 196 -4.14 19.10 13.17
C VAL A 196 -3.57 20.47 12.87
N GLU A 197 -2.58 20.51 11.99
CA GLU A 197 -1.96 21.73 11.47
C GLU A 197 -1.77 21.62 9.95
N ASP A 198 -1.88 22.75 9.27
CA ASP A 198 -1.39 22.89 7.90
C ASP A 198 0.14 23.11 7.93
N LEU A 199 0.84 22.46 7.00
CA LEU A 199 2.30 22.50 6.93
C LEU A 199 2.85 23.61 6.03
N TYR A 200 2.01 24.21 5.19
CA TYR A 200 2.40 25.29 4.28
C TYR A 200 1.79 26.62 4.70
N GLU A 201 0.56 26.59 5.17
CA GLU A 201 -0.08 27.75 5.80
C GLU A 201 0.11 27.60 7.31
N ASP A 202 0.51 28.65 8.02
CA ASP A 202 0.75 28.62 9.47
C ASP A 202 -0.59 28.60 10.25
N VAL A 203 -1.43 27.61 9.92
CA VAL A 203 -2.81 27.43 10.37
C VAL A 203 -2.87 26.21 11.27
N ASN A 204 -3.16 26.46 12.55
CA ASN A 204 -3.40 25.41 13.53
C ASN A 204 -4.91 25.21 13.71
N TYR A 205 -5.41 24.03 13.36
CA TYR A 205 -6.82 23.68 13.50
C TYR A 205 -7.18 23.21 14.92
N GLY A 206 -6.19 23.04 15.80
CA GLY A 206 -6.38 22.53 17.15
C GLY A 206 -6.56 21.02 17.19
N ILE A 207 -7.29 20.52 18.20
CA ILE A 207 -7.56 19.10 18.38
C ILE A 207 -8.92 18.79 17.76
N LEU A 208 -8.94 17.90 16.76
CA LEU A 208 -10.14 17.49 16.05
C LEU A 208 -10.44 16.02 16.34
N THR A 209 -11.70 15.68 16.63
CA THR A 209 -12.14 14.29 16.83
C THR A 209 -12.49 13.62 15.49
N PRO A 210 -12.60 12.28 15.44
CA PRO A 210 -12.98 11.56 14.22
C PRO A 210 -14.24 12.09 13.52
N GLU A 211 -15.24 12.58 14.28
CA GLU A 211 -16.51 13.10 13.77
C GLU A 211 -16.41 14.54 13.24
N THR A 212 -15.32 15.24 13.56
CA THR A 212 -15.16 16.65 13.19
C THR A 212 -14.88 16.78 11.70
N LYS A 213 -15.64 17.66 11.02
CA LYS A 213 -15.40 18.01 9.61
C LYS A 213 -14.29 19.04 9.50
N ILE A 214 -13.23 18.68 8.80
CA ILE A 214 -12.22 19.65 8.35
C ILE A 214 -12.65 20.24 7.01
N LYS A 215 -12.46 21.56 6.86
CA LYS A 215 -12.74 22.29 5.64
C LYS A 215 -11.45 22.91 5.12
N VAL A 216 -11.06 22.54 3.91
CA VAL A 216 -9.87 23.07 3.24
C VAL A 216 -10.23 23.62 1.87
N LYS A 217 -9.59 24.72 1.48
CA LYS A 217 -9.69 25.30 0.15
C LYS A 217 -8.43 24.97 -0.62
N VAL A 218 -8.57 24.27 -1.75
CA VAL A 218 -7.42 23.87 -2.56
C VAL A 218 -7.48 24.59 -3.90
N ASN A 219 -6.52 25.47 -4.15
CA ASN A 219 -6.36 26.18 -5.42
C ASN A 219 -6.18 25.19 -6.58
N PRO A 220 -6.61 25.51 -7.82
CA PRO A 220 -6.29 24.68 -9.00
C PRO A 220 -4.78 24.43 -9.10
N SER A 221 -4.39 23.18 -9.34
CA SER A 221 -2.99 22.70 -9.35
C SER A 221 -2.24 22.84 -8.02
N GLY A 222 -2.93 23.27 -6.97
CA GLY A 222 -2.40 23.42 -5.62
C GLY A 222 -2.56 22.17 -4.77
N VAL A 223 -1.89 22.21 -3.62
CA VAL A 223 -1.96 21.18 -2.59
C VAL A 223 -2.12 21.83 -1.21
N VAL A 224 -2.91 21.22 -0.35
CA VAL A 224 -2.93 21.48 1.09
C VAL A 224 -2.40 20.22 1.78
N ILE A 225 -1.39 20.37 2.65
CA ILE A 225 -0.82 19.24 3.39
C ILE A 225 -1.00 19.48 4.88
N LEU A 226 -1.65 18.53 5.53
CA LEU A 226 -1.89 18.56 6.97
C LEU A 226 -1.07 17.51 7.69
N ARG A 227 -0.56 17.87 8.87
CA ARG A 227 -0.04 16.93 9.86
C ARG A 227 -1.08 16.73 10.96
N CYS A 228 -1.45 15.49 11.20
CA CYS A 228 -2.43 15.07 12.21
C CYS A 228 -1.73 14.20 13.24
N ASN A 229 -1.22 14.80 14.31
CA ASN A 229 -0.56 14.07 15.40
C ASN A 229 -1.60 13.51 16.37
N VAL A 230 -1.45 12.25 16.77
CA VAL A 230 -2.29 11.66 17.82
C VAL A 230 -2.18 12.50 19.09
N GLU A 231 -3.31 12.97 19.63
CA GLU A 231 -3.29 13.73 20.87
C GLU A 231 -2.93 12.79 22.03
N ARG A 232 -1.92 13.17 22.82
CA ARG A 232 -1.52 12.42 24.01
C ARG A 232 -2.03 13.16 25.22
N GLU A 233 -2.55 12.44 26.22
CA GLU A 233 -2.84 13.05 27.52
C GLU A 233 -1.58 13.72 28.06
N GLN A 234 -1.65 15.04 28.27
CA GLN A 234 -0.67 15.73 29.08
C GLN A 234 -0.88 15.28 30.53
N PHE A 235 -0.19 14.22 30.95
CA PHE A 235 0.11 14.07 32.37
C PHE A 235 0.87 15.32 32.77
N PHE A 236 0.33 16.09 33.73
CA PHE A 236 0.97 17.26 34.32
C PHE A 236 2.46 16.96 34.56
N ALA A 237 3.33 17.56 33.74
CA ALA A 237 4.76 17.48 33.93
C ALA A 237 5.13 18.33 35.16
N ARG A 238 5.02 17.76 36.36
CA ARG A 238 5.71 18.27 37.53
C ARG A 238 7.17 17.82 37.48
N SER A 239 8.03 18.83 37.37
CA SER A 239 9.42 18.90 37.85
C SER A 239 10.42 17.82 37.41
N HIS A 240 11.41 18.29 36.65
CA HIS A 240 12.84 17.96 36.76
C HIS A 240 13.22 16.54 37.16
N LEU A 241 13.48 15.68 36.17
CA LEU A 241 14.59 14.74 36.23
C LEU A 241 15.31 14.75 34.89
N VAL A 242 16.57 15.18 34.92
CA VAL A 242 17.52 15.10 33.81
C VAL A 242 17.75 13.62 33.51
N SER A 243 17.44 13.19 32.29
CA SER A 243 17.79 11.85 31.80
C SER A 243 19.25 11.86 31.35
N PRO A 244 20.12 10.96 31.85
CA PRO A 244 21.46 10.77 31.32
C PRO A 244 21.38 9.79 30.15
N PHE A 245 20.78 10.20 29.03
CA PHE A 245 20.82 9.42 27.80
C PHE A 245 21.06 10.31 26.59
N LEU A 246 22.28 10.21 26.06
CA LEU A 246 22.74 10.83 24.82
C LEU A 246 22.07 10.15 23.61
N PRO A 247 21.47 10.89 22.66
CA PRO A 247 20.88 10.31 21.46
C PRO A 247 21.87 10.39 20.29
N LEU A 248 22.90 9.55 20.26
CA LEU A 248 23.69 9.32 19.05
C LEU A 248 24.26 7.90 19.07
N ASN A 249 23.43 6.90 18.74
CA ASN A 249 23.96 5.69 18.12
C ASN A 249 23.99 5.96 16.60
N PRO A 250 25.18 6.03 15.97
CA PRO A 250 25.31 6.24 14.54
C PRO A 250 24.81 4.99 13.81
N VAL A 251 23.65 5.07 13.18
CA VAL A 251 23.09 4.00 12.32
C VAL A 251 23.73 4.01 10.92
N PHE A 252 24.79 4.78 10.70
CA PHE A 252 25.61 4.73 9.49
C PHE A 252 27.09 4.67 9.86
N ASN A 253 27.61 3.46 10.04
CA ASN A 253 29.04 3.23 9.80
C ASN A 253 29.20 3.03 8.29
N VAL A 254 29.69 4.08 7.61
CA VAL A 254 30.23 3.94 6.27
C VAL A 254 31.43 2.99 6.39
N ARG A 255 31.36 1.83 5.74
CA ARG A 255 32.55 0.99 5.57
C ARG A 255 33.47 1.72 4.58
N ASP A 256 34.67 2.06 5.02
CA ASP A 256 35.75 2.44 4.11
C ASP A 256 36.13 1.21 3.27
N ASN A 257 35.57 1.12 2.07
CA ASN A 257 36.07 0.21 1.05
C ASN A 257 37.28 0.89 0.38
N THR A 258 38.48 0.62 0.91
CA THR A 258 39.71 0.82 0.14
C THR A 258 39.76 -0.26 -0.93
N PHE A 259 39.63 0.14 -2.20
CA PHE A 259 40.03 -0.68 -3.33
C PHE A 259 41.56 -0.64 -3.42
N GLU A 260 42.20 -1.74 -3.03
CA GLU A 260 43.49 -2.17 -3.59
C GLU A 260 43.26 -3.37 -4.51
#